data_AF-I3W051-F1
#
_entry.id   AF-I3W051-F1
#
_cell.length_a   1.000
_cell.length_b   1.000
_cell.length_c   1.000
_cell.angle_alpha   90.00
_cell.angle_beta   90.00
_cell.angle_gamma   90.00
#
_symmetry.space_group_name_H-M   'P 1'
#
loop_
_entity.id
_entity.type
_entity.pdbx_description
1 polymer ?
#
loop_
_entity_poly.entity_id
_entity_poly.type
_entity_poly.pdbx_seq_one_letter_code
_entity_poly.pdbx_strand_id
1 'polypeptide(L)'
;MKTHYLSPAETAKLIRARLKKAFPRTKFSVRSDSYSGGGSVRIKWTDGPAETLVESIVESYAGGRFDGSIDMKISVRHWLLPDGTVRIASNPGTQGSMGYIPAEREWMPDPDCKLVSFGADFIFTNRIISPAFAEKLIARLSRKGLPADTLQIHDYGDNTASIVARQGVNFDDARYWERQANVECGRFMVAGA
;
A
#
# COMPACT_ATOMS: atom_id res chain seq x y z
N MET A 1 23.66 16.13 9.75
CA MET A 1 23.21 14.93 10.48
C MET A 1 23.65 13.70 9.73
N LYS A 2 24.17 12.66 10.40
CA LYS A 2 24.58 11.41 9.73
C LYS A 2 23.34 10.59 9.38
N THR A 3 23.25 10.09 8.15
CA THR A 3 22.18 9.20 7.73
C THR A 3 22.40 7.80 8.30
N HIS A 4 21.39 7.23 8.96
CA HIS A 4 21.40 5.86 9.45
C HIS A 4 20.79 4.91 8.41
N TYR A 5 21.51 3.84 8.09
CA TYR A 5 20.98 2.80 7.21
C TYR A 5 20.14 1.79 8.01
N LEU A 6 18.99 1.40 7.46
CA LEU A 6 18.12 0.36 8.00
C LEU A 6 17.98 -0.75 6.96
N SER A 7 18.30 -1.98 7.33
CA SER A 7 18.14 -3.16 6.48
C SER A 7 16.68 -3.39 6.06
N PRO A 8 16.42 -4.20 5.01
CA PRO A 8 15.06 -4.64 4.67
C PRO A 8 14.34 -5.32 5.85
N ALA A 9 15.08 -6.06 6.69
CA ALA A 9 14.54 -6.72 7.87
C ALA A 9 14.09 -5.71 8.96
N GLU A 10 14.89 -4.68 9.22
CA GLU A 10 14.52 -3.59 10.13
C GLU A 10 13.35 -2.77 9.59
N THR A 11 13.33 -2.51 8.29
CA THR A 11 12.22 -1.84 7.60
C THR A 11 10.92 -2.64 7.77
N ALA A 12 10.96 -3.96 7.55
CA ALA A 12 9.82 -4.83 7.78
C ALA A 12 9.36 -4.85 9.25
N LYS A 13 10.26 -4.71 10.22
CA LYS A 13 9.90 -4.60 11.65
C LYS A 13 9.11 -3.33 11.93
N LEU A 14 9.53 -2.19 11.37
CA LEU A 14 8.81 -0.91 11.50
C LEU A 14 7.42 -1.00 10.85
N ILE A 15 7.34 -1.54 9.63
CA ILE A 15 6.07 -1.73 8.91
C ILE A 15 5.11 -2.61 9.73
N ARG A 16 5.57 -3.74 10.29
CA ARG A 16 4.72 -4.60 11.14
C ARG A 16 4.14 -3.85 12.33
N ALA A 17 4.95 -3.02 13.00
CA ALA A 17 4.48 -2.22 14.14
C ALA A 17 3.43 -1.18 13.70
N ARG A 18 3.68 -0.49 12.58
CA ARG A 18 2.76 0.51 12.03
C ARG A 18 1.43 -0.11 11.63
N LEU A 19 1.45 -1.24 10.91
CA LEU A 19 0.25 -1.95 10.48
C LEU A 19 -0.55 -2.51 11.67
N LYS A 20 0.11 -3.05 12.70
CA LYS A 20 -0.57 -3.54 13.91
C LYS A 20 -1.30 -2.41 14.65
N LYS A 21 -0.73 -1.20 14.68
CA LYS A 21 -1.35 -0.01 15.28
C LYS A 21 -2.55 0.48 14.44
N ALA A 22 -2.42 0.49 13.12
CA ALA A 22 -3.47 0.96 12.22
C ALA A 22 -4.65 -0.03 12.09
N PHE A 23 -4.35 -1.32 12.08
CA PHE A 23 -5.31 -2.39 11.76
C PHE A 23 -5.17 -3.56 12.74
N PRO A 24 -5.56 -3.38 14.02
CA PRO A 24 -5.31 -4.36 15.08
C PRO A 24 -6.03 -5.71 14.87
N ARG A 25 -7.07 -5.75 14.02
CA ARG A 25 -7.86 -6.96 13.71
C ARG A 25 -7.40 -7.69 12.45
N THR A 26 -6.44 -7.15 11.71
CA THR A 26 -5.97 -7.75 10.46
C THR A 26 -4.62 -8.43 10.66
N LYS A 27 -4.52 -9.69 10.25
CA LYS A 27 -3.27 -10.45 10.28
C LYS A 27 -2.48 -10.21 9.00
N PHE A 28 -1.38 -9.49 9.10
CA PHE A 28 -0.45 -9.26 7.99
C PHE A 28 0.69 -10.26 8.00
N SER A 29 1.04 -10.76 6.82
CA SER A 29 2.32 -11.40 6.52
C SER A 29 3.24 -10.35 5.91
N VAL A 30 4.27 -9.95 6.65
CA VAL A 30 5.29 -9.00 6.17
C VAL A 30 6.59 -9.76 6.01
N ARG A 31 7.11 -9.86 4.80
CA ARG A 31 8.36 -10.55 4.45
C ARG A 31 9.29 -9.57 3.76
N SER A 32 10.57 -9.64 4.10
CA SER A 32 11.61 -8.80 3.49
C SER A 32 12.57 -9.69 2.72
N ASP A 33 13.00 -9.21 1.55
CA ASP A 33 13.99 -9.86 0.72
C ASP A 33 15.15 -8.89 0.48
N SER A 34 16.37 -9.43 0.35
CA SER A 34 17.59 -8.68 0.01
C SER A 34 18.24 -9.36 -1.18
N TYR A 35 18.69 -8.58 -2.16
CA TYR A 35 19.26 -9.08 -3.41
C TYR A 35 20.34 -8.13 -3.93
N SER A 36 21.09 -8.56 -4.94
CA SER A 36 22.10 -7.72 -5.58
C SER A 36 21.45 -6.45 -6.13
N GLY A 37 21.86 -5.29 -5.61
CA GLY A 37 21.35 -3.99 -6.05
C GLY A 37 20.13 -3.45 -5.28
N GLY A 38 19.63 -4.15 -4.25
CA GLY A 38 18.54 -3.61 -3.44
C GLY A 38 17.88 -4.57 -2.47
N GLY A 39 16.73 -4.14 -1.96
CA GLY A 39 15.87 -4.96 -1.12
C GLY A 39 14.41 -4.59 -1.31
N SER A 40 13.52 -5.46 -0.83
CA SER A 40 12.09 -5.19 -0.89
C SER A 40 11.35 -5.74 0.33
N VAL A 41 10.14 -5.24 0.56
CA VAL A 41 9.21 -5.78 1.54
C VAL A 41 7.90 -6.14 0.85
N ARG A 42 7.44 -7.37 1.02
CA ARG A 42 6.14 -7.84 0.55
C ARG A 42 5.19 -8.01 1.73
N ILE A 43 4.02 -7.39 1.61
CA ILE A 43 2.96 -7.36 2.61
C ILE A 43 1.75 -8.06 2.02
N LYS A 44 1.33 -9.17 2.64
CA LYS A 44 0.15 -9.94 2.23
C LYS A 44 -0.85 -10.05 3.37
N TRP A 45 -2.13 -9.97 3.06
CA TRP A 45 -3.21 -10.25 4.00
C TRP A 45 -4.44 -10.73 3.25
N THR A 46 -5.37 -11.35 3.98
CA THR A 46 -6.66 -11.81 3.46
C THR A 46 -7.76 -10.93 4.02
N ASP A 47 -8.71 -10.56 3.15
CA ASP A 47 -9.84 -9.68 3.43
C ASP A 47 -9.41 -8.35 4.05
N GLY A 48 -10.08 -7.86 5.09
CA GLY A 48 -9.63 -6.70 5.88
C GLY A 48 -9.60 -5.37 5.11
N PRO A 49 -8.66 -4.45 5.40
CA PRO A 49 -8.56 -3.14 4.75
C PRO A 49 -8.39 -3.25 3.24
N ALA A 50 -8.88 -2.24 2.53
CA ALA A 50 -8.55 -2.02 1.12
C ALA A 50 -7.03 -1.89 0.94
N GLU A 51 -6.54 -2.39 -0.18
CA GLU A 51 -5.11 -2.34 -0.51
C GLU A 51 -4.58 -0.91 -0.56
N THR A 52 -5.31 0.00 -1.21
CA THR A 52 -4.95 1.42 -1.29
C THR A 52 -4.79 2.09 0.07
N LEU A 53 -5.58 1.67 1.07
CA LEU A 53 -5.45 2.19 2.43
C LEU A 53 -4.17 1.69 3.10
N VAL A 54 -3.83 0.41 2.93
CA VAL A 54 -2.59 -0.16 3.45
C VAL A 54 -1.38 0.49 2.75
N GLU A 55 -1.43 0.62 1.43
CA GLU A 55 -0.40 1.24 0.60
C GLU A 55 -0.09 2.66 1.07
N SER A 56 -1.11 3.51 1.27
CA SER A 56 -0.94 4.89 1.74
C SER A 56 -0.21 5.02 3.10
N ILE A 57 -0.22 3.96 3.92
CA ILE A 57 0.46 3.93 5.21
C ILE A 57 1.91 3.47 5.06
N VAL A 58 2.17 2.52 4.16
CA VAL A 58 3.46 1.81 4.09
C VAL A 58 4.39 2.32 3.00
N GLU A 59 3.87 3.01 1.97
CA GLU A 59 4.66 3.51 0.84
C GLU A 59 5.80 4.44 1.30
N SER A 60 5.59 5.22 2.37
CA SER A 60 6.60 6.10 2.96
C SER A 60 7.86 5.36 3.46
N TYR A 61 7.80 4.05 3.68
CA TYR A 61 8.95 3.25 4.14
C TYR A 61 9.82 2.75 2.97
N ALA A 62 9.45 3.04 1.71
CA ALA A 62 10.21 2.63 0.54
C ALA A 62 11.44 3.52 0.35
N GLY A 63 12.63 2.90 0.41
CA GLY A 63 13.95 3.53 0.26
C GLY A 63 14.27 4.04 -1.15
N GLY A 64 13.47 3.66 -2.15
CA GLY A 64 13.66 4.05 -3.54
C GLY A 64 12.37 4.50 -4.21
N ARG A 65 12.54 5.16 -5.36
CA ARG A 65 11.48 5.40 -6.35
C ARG A 65 12.01 5.00 -7.71
N PHE A 66 11.10 4.67 -8.62
CA PHE A 66 11.45 4.27 -9.98
C PHE A 66 10.67 5.11 -10.97
N ASP A 67 11.39 5.73 -11.90
CA ASP A 67 10.83 6.47 -13.02
C ASP A 67 10.87 5.61 -14.27
N GLY A 68 9.72 5.04 -14.62
CA GLY A 68 9.59 4.17 -15.79
C GLY A 68 9.76 4.89 -17.12
N SER A 69 9.71 6.23 -17.18
CA SER A 69 9.88 6.97 -18.43
C SER A 69 11.33 7.02 -18.93
N ILE A 70 12.28 6.87 -18.00
CA ILE A 70 13.72 6.93 -18.26
C ILE A 70 14.47 5.71 -17.68
N ASP A 71 13.74 4.68 -17.26
CA ASP A 71 14.27 3.45 -16.65
C ASP A 71 15.26 3.72 -15.49
N MET A 72 14.92 4.68 -14.62
CA MET A 72 15.84 5.18 -13.59
C MET A 72 15.29 5.01 -12.18
N LYS A 73 16.07 4.36 -11.31
CA LYS A 73 15.84 4.32 -9.86
C LYS A 73 16.53 5.50 -9.18
N ILE A 74 15.84 6.14 -8.24
CA ILE A 74 16.43 7.11 -7.30
C ILE A 74 16.32 6.61 -5.86
N SER A 75 17.29 6.99 -5.03
CA SER A 75 17.24 6.73 -3.58
C SER A 75 16.53 7.87 -2.85
N VAL A 76 15.78 7.50 -1.82
CA VAL A 76 15.05 8.44 -0.96
C VAL A 76 15.61 8.39 0.46
N ARG A 77 15.85 9.56 1.03
CA ARG A 77 16.16 9.71 2.46
C ARG A 77 14.89 10.11 3.20
N HIS A 78 14.80 9.67 4.45
CA HIS A 78 13.59 9.83 5.24
C HIS A 78 13.88 10.39 6.63
N TRP A 79 12.90 11.11 7.17
CA TRP A 79 12.80 11.40 8.59
C TRP A 79 11.98 10.27 9.25
N LEU A 80 12.61 9.50 10.13
CA LEU A 80 11.95 8.53 11.00
C LEU A 80 11.60 9.23 12.31
N LEU A 81 10.31 9.43 12.56
CA LEU A 81 9.81 10.12 13.74
C LEU A 81 9.82 9.20 14.97
N PRO A 82 9.80 9.76 16.20
CA PRO A 82 9.82 8.97 17.44
C PRO A 82 8.66 7.96 17.56
N ASP A 83 7.51 8.26 16.97
CA ASP A 83 6.33 7.39 16.99
C ASP A 83 6.39 6.24 15.94
N GLY A 84 7.47 6.19 15.16
CA GLY A 84 7.72 5.22 14.11
C GLY A 84 7.12 5.58 12.74
N THR A 85 6.46 6.73 12.61
CA THR A 85 6.02 7.25 11.30
C THR A 85 7.20 7.79 10.49
N VAL A 86 7.00 7.86 9.18
CA VAL A 86 8.07 8.20 8.24
C VAL A 86 7.60 9.33 7.33
N ARG A 87 8.47 10.32 7.15
CA ARG A 87 8.30 11.39 6.15
C ARG A 87 9.48 11.40 5.19
N ILE A 88 9.25 11.81 3.95
CA ILE A 88 10.34 12.04 3.00
C ILE A 88 11.19 13.19 3.55
N ALA A 89 12.51 13.00 3.57
CA ALA A 89 13.47 14.05 3.90
C ALA A 89 14.05 14.65 2.63
N SER A 90 14.44 13.81 1.68
CA SER A 90 14.91 14.29 0.38
C SER A 90 14.94 13.18 -0.66
N ASN A 91 14.71 13.54 -1.92
CA ASN A 91 15.05 12.74 -3.08
C ASN A 91 15.59 13.66 -4.19
N PRO A 92 16.50 13.18 -5.06
CA PRO A 92 17.11 14.01 -6.10
C PRO A 92 16.16 14.32 -7.27
N GLY A 93 15.01 13.65 -7.36
CA GLY A 93 14.15 13.66 -8.53
C GLY A 93 14.81 13.06 -9.77
N THR A 94 14.08 13.08 -10.88
CA THR A 94 14.52 12.65 -12.21
C THR A 94 14.30 13.71 -13.29
N GLN A 95 13.65 14.83 -12.97
CA GLN A 95 13.38 15.91 -13.93
C GLN A 95 14.65 16.49 -14.59
N GLY A 96 15.78 16.54 -13.87
CA GLY A 96 17.07 16.93 -14.44
C GLY A 96 17.63 15.95 -15.49
N SER A 97 17.05 14.75 -15.58
CA SER A 97 17.38 13.68 -16.53
C SER A 97 16.21 13.41 -17.49
N MET A 98 15.34 14.40 -17.73
CA MET A 98 14.13 14.28 -18.58
C MET A 98 13.07 13.29 -18.05
N GLY A 99 13.10 12.96 -16.76
CA GLY A 99 12.08 12.17 -16.08
C GLY A 99 10.96 13.01 -15.47
N TYR A 100 10.04 12.36 -14.74
CA TYR A 100 8.83 12.96 -14.18
C TYR A 100 8.82 13.09 -12.65
N ILE A 101 9.75 12.48 -11.93
CA ILE A 101 9.78 12.56 -10.46
C ILE A 101 10.40 13.90 -10.05
N PRO A 102 9.66 14.77 -9.34
CA PRO A 102 10.21 16.02 -8.84
C PRO A 102 11.23 15.77 -7.73
N ALA A 103 12.25 16.61 -7.66
CA ALA A 103 13.15 16.61 -6.51
C ALA A 103 12.40 17.11 -5.28
N GLU A 104 12.60 16.46 -4.13
CA GLU A 104 12.01 16.88 -2.87
C GLU A 104 13.09 17.12 -1.83
N ARG A 105 12.86 18.11 -0.97
CA ARG A 105 13.67 18.36 0.21
C ARG A 105 12.83 19.01 1.28
N GLU A 106 12.69 18.31 2.39
CA GLU A 106 11.86 18.71 3.52
C GLU A 106 12.73 19.04 4.72
N TRP A 107 12.35 20.10 5.43
CA TRP A 107 12.99 20.47 6.69
C TRP A 107 12.74 19.39 7.75
N MET A 108 13.68 19.29 8.70
CA MET A 108 13.56 18.38 9.83
C MET A 108 12.25 18.67 10.59
N PRO A 109 11.28 17.73 10.61
CA PRO A 109 9.95 18.02 11.13
C PRO A 109 9.87 17.98 12.66
N ASP A 110 10.80 17.28 13.30
CA ASP A 110 10.83 17.04 14.73
C ASP A 110 12.31 16.90 15.19
N PRO A 111 12.72 17.53 16.31
CA PRO A 111 14.11 17.47 16.78
C PRO A 111 14.60 16.06 17.14
N ASP A 112 13.69 15.15 17.50
CA ASP A 112 13.99 13.78 17.89
C ASP A 112 13.88 12.79 16.72
N CYS A 113 13.56 13.26 15.52
CA CYS A 113 13.54 12.40 14.35
C CYS A 113 14.95 11.98 13.91
N LYS A 114 15.05 10.83 13.23
CA LYS A 114 16.30 10.29 12.71
C LYS A 114 16.30 10.40 11.19
N LEU A 115 17.41 10.87 10.63
CA LEU A 115 17.64 10.83 9.18
C LEU A 115 18.05 9.41 8.82
N VAL A 116 17.22 8.72 8.04
CA VAL A 116 17.41 7.31 7.69
C VAL A 116 17.40 7.08 6.19
N SER A 117 17.99 5.93 5.81
CA SER A 117 17.86 5.32 4.50
C SER A 117 17.37 3.90 4.68
N PHE A 118 16.22 3.57 4.09
CA PHE A 118 15.74 2.19 4.08
C PHE A 118 16.44 1.41 2.98
N GLY A 119 16.88 0.20 3.29
CA GLY A 119 17.46 -0.75 2.35
C GLY A 119 16.40 -1.52 1.55
N ALA A 120 15.14 -1.45 1.98
CA ALA A 120 14.02 -1.91 1.15
C ALA A 120 13.64 -0.77 0.20
N ASP A 121 14.07 -0.88 -1.05
CA ASP A 121 13.78 0.12 -2.09
C ASP A 121 12.31 0.14 -2.46
N PHE A 122 11.67 -1.04 -2.47
CA PHE A 122 10.29 -1.21 -2.90
C PHE A 122 9.46 -1.93 -1.84
N ILE A 123 8.20 -1.51 -1.75
CA ILE A 123 7.21 -2.12 -0.88
C ILE A 123 6.05 -2.56 -1.76
N PHE A 124 5.69 -3.83 -1.64
CA PHE A 124 4.59 -4.42 -2.40
C PHE A 124 3.50 -4.83 -1.43
N THR A 125 2.30 -4.31 -1.62
CA THR A 125 1.09 -4.82 -1.00
C THR A 125 0.46 -5.86 -1.91
N ASN A 126 -0.29 -6.78 -1.32
CA ASN A 126 -1.15 -7.69 -2.06
C ASN A 126 -2.25 -8.15 -1.12
N ARG A 127 -3.48 -7.77 -1.44
CA ARG A 127 -4.67 -8.21 -0.74
C ARG A 127 -5.31 -9.40 -1.45
N ILE A 128 -5.58 -10.45 -0.70
CA ILE A 128 -6.39 -11.58 -1.15
C ILE A 128 -7.82 -11.37 -0.66
N ILE A 129 -8.82 -11.56 -1.52
CA ILE A 129 -10.24 -11.55 -1.14
C ILE A 129 -10.74 -13.00 -1.07
N SER A 130 -11.42 -13.38 0.00
CA SER A 130 -12.11 -14.66 0.10
C SER A 130 -13.49 -14.62 -0.58
N PRO A 131 -14.02 -15.75 -1.09
CA PRO A 131 -15.37 -15.81 -1.65
C PRO A 131 -16.44 -15.29 -0.68
N ALA A 132 -16.37 -15.70 0.58
CA ALA A 132 -17.30 -15.27 1.63
C ALA A 132 -17.24 -13.75 1.90
N PHE A 133 -16.06 -13.14 1.81
CA PHE A 133 -15.95 -11.68 1.92
C PHE A 133 -16.47 -10.98 0.67
N ALA A 134 -16.22 -11.52 -0.52
CA ALA A 134 -16.73 -10.97 -1.78
C ALA A 134 -18.27 -10.92 -1.77
N GLU A 135 -18.94 -11.98 -1.31
CA GLU A 135 -20.40 -12.02 -1.15
C GLU A 135 -20.91 -10.93 -0.20
N LYS A 136 -20.29 -10.80 0.97
CA LYS A 136 -20.64 -9.76 1.95
C LYS A 136 -20.47 -8.35 1.38
N LEU A 137 -19.43 -8.14 0.59
CA LEU A 137 -19.14 -6.86 -0.05
C LEU A 137 -20.17 -6.55 -1.13
N ILE A 138 -20.48 -7.49 -2.03
CA ILE A 138 -21.54 -7.34 -3.04
C ILE A 138 -22.89 -7.05 -2.37
N ALA A 139 -23.29 -7.83 -1.35
CA ALA A 139 -24.54 -7.60 -0.63
C ALA A 139 -24.63 -6.22 0.03
N ARG A 140 -23.49 -5.63 0.39
CA ARG A 140 -23.42 -4.27 0.94
C ARG A 140 -23.49 -3.20 -0.15
N LEU A 141 -22.87 -3.42 -1.29
CA LEU A 141 -22.97 -2.54 -2.46
C LEU A 141 -24.38 -2.57 -3.05
N SER A 142 -25.04 -3.73 -3.11
CA SER A 142 -26.44 -3.85 -3.55
C SER A 142 -27.39 -3.03 -2.68
N ARG A 143 -27.19 -3.01 -1.35
CA ARG A 143 -27.94 -2.12 -0.44
C ARG A 143 -27.70 -0.63 -0.67
N LYS A 144 -26.60 -0.27 -1.33
CA LYS A 144 -26.28 1.10 -1.75
C LYS A 144 -26.74 1.43 -3.17
N GLY A 145 -27.44 0.51 -3.85
CA GLY A 145 -27.94 0.70 -5.20
C GLY A 145 -27.03 0.16 -6.31
N LEU A 146 -26.11 -0.76 -6.02
CA LEU A 146 -25.37 -1.47 -7.08
C LEU A 146 -26.37 -2.24 -7.97
N PRO A 147 -26.42 -1.94 -9.29
CA PRO A 147 -27.24 -2.71 -10.21
C PRO A 147 -26.76 -4.16 -10.30
N ALA A 148 -27.69 -5.12 -10.37
CA ALA A 148 -27.40 -6.55 -10.29
C ALA A 148 -26.45 -7.05 -11.41
N ASP A 149 -26.47 -6.39 -12.56
CA ASP A 149 -25.67 -6.78 -13.73
C ASP A 149 -24.35 -6.01 -13.87
N THR A 150 -23.94 -5.24 -12.86
CA THR A 150 -22.70 -4.44 -12.91
C THR A 150 -21.48 -5.28 -12.53
N LEU A 151 -21.53 -6.00 -11.40
CA LEU A 151 -20.40 -6.73 -10.85
C LEU A 151 -20.73 -8.21 -10.68
N GLN A 152 -19.73 -9.07 -10.77
CA GLN A 152 -19.82 -10.50 -10.48
C GLN A 152 -18.62 -10.97 -9.66
N ILE A 153 -18.83 -12.04 -8.90
CA ILE A 153 -17.77 -12.70 -8.16
C ILE A 153 -17.20 -13.81 -9.06
N HIS A 154 -15.88 -13.84 -9.18
CA HIS A 154 -15.16 -14.95 -9.77
C HIS A 154 -14.40 -15.68 -8.65
N ASP A 155 -14.84 -16.89 -8.33
CA ASP A 155 -14.18 -17.78 -7.37
C ASP A 155 -13.14 -18.63 -8.09
N TYR A 156 -11.90 -18.62 -7.60
CA TYR A 156 -10.78 -19.35 -8.20
C TYR A 156 -10.66 -20.79 -7.69
N GLY A 157 -11.45 -21.20 -6.71
CA GLY A 157 -11.44 -22.55 -6.15
C GLY A 157 -10.32 -22.84 -5.15
N ASP A 158 -9.46 -21.86 -4.85
CA ASP A 158 -8.36 -21.94 -3.89
C ASP A 158 -8.58 -21.06 -2.64
N ASN A 159 -9.87 -20.81 -2.32
CA ASN A 159 -10.32 -19.88 -1.28
C ASN A 159 -9.92 -18.41 -1.55
N THR A 160 -9.66 -18.09 -2.82
CA THR A 160 -9.53 -16.71 -3.30
C THR A 160 -10.63 -16.39 -4.30
N ALA A 161 -11.00 -15.11 -4.36
CA ALA A 161 -11.99 -14.60 -5.28
C ALA A 161 -11.59 -13.21 -5.78
N SER A 162 -12.15 -12.82 -6.91
CA SER A 162 -12.14 -11.44 -7.40
C SER A 162 -13.57 -10.95 -7.62
N ILE A 163 -13.75 -9.63 -7.48
CA ILE A 163 -14.97 -8.95 -7.91
C ILE A 163 -14.62 -8.23 -9.20
N VAL A 164 -15.31 -8.58 -10.28
CA VAL A 164 -15.04 -8.08 -11.62
C VAL A 164 -16.30 -7.49 -12.24
N ALA A 165 -16.13 -6.50 -13.11
CA ALA A 165 -17.23 -6.00 -13.92
C ALA A 165 -17.78 -7.11 -14.84
N ARG A 166 -19.09 -7.15 -15.02
CA ARG A 166 -19.69 -8.01 -16.04
C ARG A 166 -19.38 -7.47 -17.43
N GLN A 167 -19.37 -8.36 -18.41
CA GLN A 167 -19.14 -8.00 -19.80
C GLN A 167 -20.23 -7.02 -20.28
N GLY A 168 -19.83 -5.96 -20.98
CA GLY A 168 -20.74 -4.94 -21.52
C GLY A 168 -21.12 -3.81 -20.56
N VAL A 169 -20.61 -3.82 -19.32
CA VAL A 169 -20.78 -2.71 -18.37
C VAL A 169 -19.89 -1.53 -18.76
N ASN A 170 -20.42 -0.31 -18.66
CA ASN A 170 -19.66 0.90 -18.89
C ASN A 170 -18.47 0.99 -17.91
N PHE A 171 -17.31 1.39 -18.43
CA PHE A 171 -16.06 1.45 -17.66
C PHE A 171 -16.13 2.45 -16.48
N ASP A 172 -16.78 3.60 -16.64
CA ASP A 172 -16.92 4.60 -15.59
C ASP A 172 -17.82 4.11 -14.45
N ASP A 173 -18.89 3.39 -14.79
CA ASP A 173 -19.78 2.75 -13.81
C ASP A 173 -19.04 1.67 -13.02
N ALA A 174 -18.29 0.81 -13.72
CA ALA A 174 -17.46 -0.22 -13.08
C ALA A 174 -16.46 0.42 -12.10
N ARG A 175 -15.73 1.46 -12.54
CA ARG A 175 -14.78 2.20 -11.70
C ARG A 175 -15.44 2.90 -10.51
N TYR A 176 -16.64 3.45 -10.69
CA TYR A 176 -17.38 4.05 -9.60
C TYR A 176 -17.67 3.02 -8.50
N TRP A 177 -18.17 1.85 -8.88
CA TRP A 177 -18.50 0.80 -7.91
C TRP A 177 -17.27 0.12 -7.30
N GLU A 178 -16.17 -0.01 -8.03
CA GLU A 178 -14.86 -0.40 -7.46
C GLU A 178 -14.39 0.59 -6.38
N ARG A 179 -14.53 1.90 -6.62
CA ARG A 179 -14.22 2.92 -5.60
C ARG A 179 -15.14 2.77 -4.37
N GLN A 180 -16.45 2.55 -4.58
CA GLN A 180 -17.37 2.30 -3.46
C GLN A 180 -17.00 1.03 -2.68
N ALA A 181 -16.55 -0.02 -3.37
CA ALA A 181 -16.08 -1.25 -2.75
C ALA A 181 -14.87 -0.99 -1.82
N ASN A 182 -13.91 -0.18 -2.27
CA ASN A 182 -12.77 0.24 -1.45
C ASN A 182 -13.21 1.06 -0.21
N VAL A 183 -14.17 1.97 -0.37
CA VAL A 183 -14.74 2.73 0.75
C VAL A 183 -15.41 1.81 1.76
N GLU A 184 -16.19 0.82 1.31
CA GLU A 184 -16.84 -0.12 2.22
C GLU A 184 -15.84 -1.06 2.91
N CYS A 185 -14.76 -1.47 2.23
CA CYS A 185 -13.63 -2.17 2.86
C CYS A 185 -13.03 -1.37 4.02
N GLY A 186 -12.93 -0.04 3.88
CA GLY A 186 -12.54 0.84 4.98
C GLY A 186 -13.49 0.79 6.18
N ARG A 187 -14.80 0.63 5.93
CA ARG A 187 -15.85 0.60 6.98
C ARG A 187 -15.94 -0.74 7.70
N PHE A 188 -15.55 -1.85 7.07
CA PHE A 188 -15.44 -3.16 7.74
C PHE A 188 -14.41 -3.17 8.89
N MET A 189 -13.54 -2.16 8.97
CA MET A 189 -12.58 -2.03 10.07
C MET A 189 -13.13 -1.32 11.31
N VAL A 190 -14.22 -0.55 11.16
CA VAL A 190 -14.84 0.22 12.25
C VAL A 190 -16.09 -0.49 12.78
N ALA A 191 -16.79 -1.25 11.95
CA ALA A 191 -18.01 -1.94 12.33
C ALA A 191 -17.70 -3.31 12.98
N GLY A 192 -17.62 -3.31 14.31
CA GLY A 192 -17.89 -4.48 15.14
C GLY A 192 -19.02 -4.14 16.12
N ALA A 193 -20.26 -4.32 15.67
CA ALA A 193 -21.47 -4.56 16.46
C ALA A 193 -22.48 -5.23 15.52
#